data_AF-A0A849PKU4-F1
#
_entry.id   AF-A0A849PKU4-F1
#
_cell.length_a   1.000
_cell.length_b   1.000
_cell.length_c   1.000
_cell.angle_alpha   90.00
_cell.angle_beta   90.00
_cell.angle_gamma   90.00
#
_symmetry.space_group_name_H-M   'P 1'
#
loop_
_entity.id
_entity.type
_entity.pdbx_description
1 polymer ?
#
loop_
_entity_poly.entity_id
_entity_poly.type
_entity_poly.pdbx_seq_one_letter_code
_entity_poly.pdbx_strand_id
1 'polypeptide(L)' 'MNRDIVEAIFPETIKKIEDKICPICDAKIGRFRDELSKREYAISGLCQRCQDDICGG' A
#
# COMPACT_ATOMS: atom_id res chain seq x y z
N MET A 1 -4.35 9.33 -4.21
CA MET A 1 -4.41 9.58 -2.75
C MET A 1 -4.02 11.03 -2.50
N ASN A 2 -4.79 11.80 -1.73
CA ASN A 2 -4.41 13.18 -1.40
C ASN A 2 -3.38 13.13 -0.27
N ARG A 3 -2.09 13.32 -0.60
CA ARG A 3 -0.94 13.07 0.29
C ARG A 3 -0.96 14.00 1.50
N ASP A 4 -1.36 15.25 1.29
CA ASP A 4 -1.35 16.31 2.30
C ASP A 4 -2.26 15.99 3.49
N ILE A 5 -3.44 15.43 3.22
CA ILE A 5 -4.39 15.02 4.28
C ILE A 5 -3.85 13.82 5.06
N VAL A 6 -3.22 12.87 4.38
CA VAL A 6 -2.67 11.67 5.02
C VAL A 6 -1.45 12.03 5.87
N GLU A 7 -0.61 12.95 5.42
CA GLU A 7 0.53 13.45 6.19
C GLU A 7 0.10 14.21 7.45
N ALA A 8 -0.94 15.03 7.36
CA ALA A 8 -1.45 15.80 8.49
C ALA A 8 -2.06 14.93 9.60
N ILE A 9 -2.68 13.79 9.25
CA ILE A 9 -3.41 12.94 10.20
C ILE A 9 -2.60 11.70 10.59
N PHE A 10 -1.83 11.14 9.66
CA PHE A 10 -1.05 9.90 9.83
C PHE A 10 0.36 10.06 9.23
N PRO A 11 1.23 10.88 9.82
CA PRO A 11 2.56 11.17 9.26
C PRO A 11 3.42 9.91 9.08
N GLU A 12 3.25 8.94 9.96
CA GLU A 12 4.01 7.69 9.94
C GLU A 12 3.66 6.79 8.75
N THR A 13 2.44 6.93 8.23
CA THR A 13 1.97 6.21 7.04
C THR A 13 2.71 6.67 5.78
N ILE A 14 3.05 7.96 5.67
CA ILE A 14 3.80 8.49 4.53
C ILE A 14 5.20 7.88 4.49
N LYS A 15 5.87 7.80 5.65
CA LYS A 15 7.19 7.19 5.77
C LYS A 15 7.17 5.72 5.36
N LYS A 16 6.16 4.96 5.81
CA LYS A 16 5.99 3.55 5.41
C LYS A 16 5.84 3.41 3.89
N ILE A 17 5.07 4.27 3.24
CA ILE A 17 4.91 4.25 1.78
C ILE A 17 6.23 4.53 1.06
N GLU A 18 7.01 5.51 1.52
CA GLU A 18 8.34 5.84 0.97
C GLU A 18 9.34 4.70 1.15
N ASP A 19 9.32 4.05 2.31
CA ASP A 19 10.18 2.91 2.64
C ASP A 19 9.71 1.59 1.96
N LYS A 20 8.67 1.65 1.12
CA LYS A 20 8.03 0.48 0.50
C LYS A 20 7.60 -0.55 1.55
N ILE A 21 6.92 -0.07 2.59
CA ILE A 21 6.31 -0.87 3.65
C ILE A 21 4.79 -0.74 3.53
N CYS A 22 4.09 -1.86 3.61
CA CYS A 22 2.64 -1.90 3.59
C CYS A 22 2.08 -1.19 4.84
N PRO A 23 1.23 -0.16 4.69
CA PRO A 23 0.73 0.60 5.83
C PRO A 23 -0.25 -0.19 6.71
N ILE A 24 -0.75 -1.35 6.25
CA ILE A 24 -1.71 -2.18 6.97
C ILE A 24 -1.04 -3.28 7.80
N CYS A 25 -0.03 -3.95 7.24
CA CYS A 25 0.57 -5.12 7.88
C CYS A 25 2.08 -5.00 8.14
N ASP A 26 2.67 -3.83 7.87
CA ASP A 26 4.09 -3.51 8.08
C ASP A 26 5.09 -4.43 7.36
N ALA A 27 4.61 -5.25 6.43
CA ALA A 27 5.46 -6.05 5.57
C ALA A 27 6.04 -5.20 4.43
N LYS A 28 7.30 -5.45 4.06
CA LYS A 28 7.89 -4.85 2.85
C LYS A 28 7.06 -5.21 1.62
N ILE A 29 6.81 -4.22 0.77
CA ILE A 29 6.19 -4.42 -0.54
C ILE A 29 7.12 -5.31 -1.38
N GLY A 30 6.62 -6.48 -1.75
CA GLY A 30 7.35 -7.51 -2.47
C GLY A 30 6.91 -7.63 -3.92
N ARG A 31 6.81 -8.88 -4.39
CA ARG A 31 6.30 -9.21 -5.72
C ARG A 31 4.78 -9.18 -5.72
N PHE A 32 4.22 -8.84 -6.88
CA PHE A 32 2.80 -8.92 -7.17
C PHE A 32 2.52 -10.13 -8.05
N ARG A 33 1.33 -10.72 -7.91
CA ARG A 33 0.95 -11.95 -8.62
C ARG A 33 0.75 -11.70 -10.12
N ASP A 34 0.21 -10.53 -10.48
CA ASP A 34 -0.13 -10.15 -11.84
C ASP A 34 -0.05 -8.62 -12.03
N GLU A 35 -0.28 -8.17 -13.26
CA GLU A 35 -0.27 -6.74 -13.61
C GLU A 35 -1.46 -5.98 -13.03
N LEU A 36 -2.58 -6.65 -12.72
CA LEU A 36 -3.73 -6.02 -12.07
C LEU A 36 -3.35 -5.63 -10.64
N SER A 37 -2.77 -6.55 -9.86
CA SER A 37 -2.31 -6.27 -8.49
C SER A 37 -1.20 -5.21 -8.43
N LYS A 38 -0.36 -5.10 -9.47
CA LYS A 38 0.59 -3.97 -9.60
C LYS A 38 -0.12 -2.63 -9.80
N ARG A 39 -1.19 -2.60 -10.60
CA ARG A 39 -2.00 -1.40 -10.81
C ARG A 39 -2.77 -1.03 -9.55
N GLU A 40 -3.33 -2.02 -8.86
CA GLU A 40 -4.01 -1.83 -7.58
C GLU A 40 -3.07 -1.33 -6.48
N TYR A 41 -1.81 -1.76 -6.48
CA TYR A 41 -0.78 -1.18 -5.61
C TYR A 41 -0.57 0.31 -5.88
N ALA A 42 -0.54 0.74 -7.14
CA ALA A 42 -0.38 2.16 -7.47
C ALA A 42 -1.57 3.03 -6.98
N ILE A 43 -2.73 2.42 -6.76
CA ILE A 43 -3.94 3.09 -6.25
C ILE A 43 -3.97 3.06 -4.72
N SER A 44 -3.73 1.88 -4.12
CA SER A 44 -3.95 1.59 -2.70
C SER A 44 -2.69 1.66 -1.82
N GLY A 45 -1.51 1.45 -2.39
CA GLY A 45 -0.26 1.34 -1.65
C GLY A 45 -0.10 0.03 -0.85
N LEU A 46 -0.95 -0.97 -1.07
CA LEU A 46 -0.98 -2.21 -0.27
C LEU A 46 -0.11 -3.33 -0.86
N CYS A 47 0.48 -4.18 -0.02
CA CYS A 47 1.14 -5.40 -0.48
C CYS A 47 0.14 -6.41 -1.04
N GLN A 48 0.60 -7.35 -1.87
CA GLN A 48 -0.23 -8.40 -2.47
C GLN A 48 -1.13 -9.10 -1.44
N ARG A 49 -0.57 -9.53 -0.30
CA ARG A 49 -1.35 -10.23 0.75
C ARG A 49 -2.53 -9.39 1.25
N CYS A 50 -2.30 -8.11 1.52
CA CYS A 50 -3.36 -7.22 1.98
C CYS A 50 -4.35 -6.87 0.86
N GLN A 51 -3.91 -6.80 -0.39
CA GLN A 51 -4.81 -6.67 -1.54
C GLN A 51 -5.72 -7.90 -1.65
N ASP A 52 -5.16 -9.11 -1.49
CA ASP A 52 -5.93 -10.36 -1.55
C ASP A 52 -6.99 -10.41 -0.43
N ASP A 53 -6.65 -9.96 0.78
CA ASP A 53 -7.56 -9.95 1.93
C ASP A 53 -8.67 -8.88 1.85
N ILE A 54 -8.39 -7.70 1.27
CA ILE A 54 -9.28 -6.53 1.32
C ILE A 54 -9.96 -6.27 -0.03
N CYS A 55 -9.21 -6.36 -1.12
CA CYS A 55 -9.67 -6.01 -2.45
C CYS A 55 -10.29 -7.20 -3.20
N GLY A 56 -10.08 -8.44 -2.73
CA GLY A 56 -10.75 -9.64 -3.25
C GLY A 56 -10.51 -9.83 -4.75
N GLY A 57 -9.38 -10.46 -5.09
CA GLY A 57 -9.07 -10.85 -6.47
C GLY A 57 -10.06 -11.84 -7.06
#